data_AF-A0A7W1W416-F1
#
_entry.id   AF-A0A7W1W416-F1
#
_cell.length_a   1.000
_cell.length_b   1.000
_cell.length_c   1.000
_cell.angle_alpha   90.00
_cell.angle_beta   90.00
_cell.angle_gamma   90.00
#
_symmetry.space_group_name_H-M   'P 1'
#
loop_
_entity.id
_entity.type
_entity.pdbx_description
1 polymer ?
#
loop_
_entity_poly.entity_id
_entity_poly.type
_entity_poly.pdbx_seq_one_letter_code
_entity_poly.pdbx_strand_id
1 'polypeptide(L)' 'GKFYARDVFQGKDIIVLFNWDKTNPDVPIWSQAFSLDNGKTWEWNWYMTAYRQT' A
#
# COMPACT_ATOMS: atom_id res chain seq x y z
N GLY A 1 -6.46 4.58 6.07
CA GLY A 1 -6.92 3.20 6.28
C GLY A 1 -6.03 2.22 5.54
N LYS A 2 -6.00 0.96 6.01
CA LYS A 2 -5.29 -0.15 5.36
C LYS A 2 -6.30 -1.03 4.63
N PHE A 3 -6.02 -1.35 3.38
CA PHE A 3 -6.85 -2.18 2.51
C PHE A 3 -6.01 -3.29 1.92
N TYR A 4 -6.56 -4.50 1.86
CA TYR A 4 -5.84 -5.69 1.44
C TYR A 4 -6.52 -6.32 0.22
N ALA A 5 -5.72 -6.75 -0.75
CA ALA A 5 -6.17 -7.50 -1.91
C ALA A 5 -5.27 -8.73 -2.13
N ARG A 6 -5.83 -9.77 -2.74
CA ARG A 6 -5.06 -10.91 -3.23
C ARG A 6 -4.86 -10.74 -4.74
N ASP A 7 -3.67 -11.06 -5.21
CA ASP A 7 -3.32 -11.00 -6.63
C ASP A 7 -2.30 -12.09 -6.97
N VAL A 8 -2.05 -12.32 -8.25
CA VAL A 8 -1.05 -13.25 -8.76
C VAL A 8 0.03 -12.46 -9.50
N PHE A 9 1.23 -12.38 -8.92
CA PHE A 9 2.37 -11.71 -9.55
C PHE A 9 3.41 -12.74 -10.00
N GLN A 10 3.72 -12.76 -11.30
CA GLN A 10 4.65 -13.73 -11.90
C GLN A 10 4.32 -15.20 -11.56
N GLY A 11 3.03 -15.53 -11.50
CA GLY A 11 2.55 -16.88 -11.16
C GLY A 11 2.62 -17.24 -9.68
N LYS A 12 2.93 -16.28 -8.79
CA LYS A 12 2.92 -16.46 -7.33
C LYS A 12 1.77 -15.69 -6.72
N ASP A 13 1.04 -16.33 -5.82
CA ASP A 13 0.04 -15.65 -5.00
C ASP A 13 0.72 -14.62 -4.10
N ILE A 14 0.19 -13.39 -4.12
CA ILE A 14 0.64 -12.30 -3.27
C ILE A 14 -0.54 -11.66 -2.54
N ILE A 15 -0.22 -10.98 -1.45
CA ILE A 15 -1.12 -10.03 -0.79
C ILE A 15 -0.60 -8.62 -1.06
N VAL A 16 -1.46 -7.77 -1.59
CA VAL A 16 -1.20 -6.34 -1.76
C VAL A 16 -1.83 -5.59 -0.60
N LEU A 17 -1.05 -4.73 0.06
CA LEU A 17 -1.50 -3.76 1.06
C LEU A 17 -1.48 -2.37 0.44
N PHE A 18 -2.62 -1.70 0.48
CA PHE A 18 -2.75 -0.27 0.23
C PHE A 18 -2.96 0.45 1.56
N ASN A 19 -2.06 1.37 1.88
CA ASN A 19 -2.11 2.16 3.10
C ASN A 19 -2.32 3.63 2.76
N TRP A 20 -3.43 4.18 3.24
CA TRP A 20 -3.75 5.60 3.16
C TRP A 20 -3.57 6.25 4.53
N ASP A 21 -2.68 7.21 4.66
CA ASP A 21 -2.59 8.11 5.81
C ASP A 21 -3.17 9.47 5.43
N LYS A 22 -4.28 9.83 6.06
CA LYS A 22 -4.95 11.14 5.91
C LYS A 22 -4.98 11.89 7.24
N THR A 23 -4.05 11.59 8.14
CA THR A 23 -3.95 12.27 9.44
C THR A 23 -3.71 13.77 9.24
N ASN A 24 -2.93 14.13 8.21
CA ASN A 24 -2.88 15.48 7.66
C ASN A 24 -3.78 15.56 6.40
N PRO A 25 -4.90 16.32 6.43
CA PRO A 25 -5.79 16.45 5.28
C PRO A 25 -5.20 17.19 4.08
N ASP A 26 -4.21 18.06 4.30
CA ASP A 26 -3.58 18.85 3.24
C ASP A 26 -2.40 18.11 2.60
N VAL A 27 -1.86 17.10 3.30
CA VAL A 27 -0.75 16.27 2.84
C VAL A 27 -1.06 14.78 3.07
N PRO A 28 -2.04 14.20 2.37
CA PRO A 28 -2.30 12.77 2.46
C PRO A 28 -1.13 11.96 1.86
N ILE A 29 -0.79 10.86 2.52
CA ILE A 29 0.25 9.93 2.09
C ILE A 29 -0.42 8.62 1.70
N TRP A 30 0.01 8.06 0.58
CA TRP A 30 -0.35 6.72 0.16
C TRP A 30 0.91 5.86 0.04
N SER A 31 0.83 4.62 0.52
CA SER A 31 1.90 3.65 0.35
C SER A 31 1.37 2.27 -0.02
N GLN A 32 2.21 1.49 -0.68
CA GLN A 32 1.90 0.13 -1.10
C GLN A 32 2.98 -0.85 -0.62
N ALA A 33 2.53 -2.03 -0.20
CA ALA A 33 3.43 -3.15 0.10
C ALA A 33 2.91 -4.46 -0.50
N PHE A 34 3.83 -5.37 -0.82
CA PHE A 34 3.53 -6.75 -1.20
C PHE A 34 3.98 -7.72 -0.12
N SER A 35 3.26 -8.83 0.00
CA SER A 35 3.67 -9.98 0.78
C SER A 35 3.57 -11.26 -0.07
N LEU A 36 4.67 -12.01 -0.10
CA LEU A 36 4.81 -13.28 -0.82
C LEU A 36 4.57 -14.50 0.10
N ASP A 37 4.41 -14.28 1.41
CA ASP A 37 4.40 -15.34 2.43
C ASP A 37 3.14 -15.29 3.30
N ASN A 38 2.03 -14.86 2.71
CA ASN A 38 0.73 -14.71 3.37
C ASN A 38 0.72 -13.72 4.54
N GLY A 39 1.45 -12.61 4.40
CA GLY A 39 1.42 -11.48 5.31
C GLY A 39 2.41 -11.56 6.48
N LYS A 40 3.35 -12.50 6.47
CA LYS A 40 4.38 -12.61 7.52
C LYS A 40 5.46 -11.55 7.33
N THR A 41 5.86 -11.33 6.08
CA THR A 41 6.79 -10.27 5.68
C THR A 41 6.17 -9.37 4.62
N TRP A 42 6.62 -8.12 4.60
CA TRP A 42 6.09 -7.09 3.72
C TRP A 42 7.25 -6.31 3.09
N GLU A 43 7.22 -6.20 1.77
CA GLU A 43 8.10 -5.33 1.01
C GLU A 43 7.32 -4.07 0.62
N TRP A 44 7.73 -2.92 1.15
CA TRP A 44 7.18 -1.63 0.75
C TRP A 44 7.81 -1.17 -0.55
N ASN A 45 7.04 -1.21 -1.62
CA ASN A 45 7.54 -0.93 -2.96
C ASN A 45 7.15 0.46 -3.48
N TRP A 46 6.17 1.13 -2.86
CA TRP A 46 5.72 2.44 -3.32
C TRP A 46 5.32 3.38 -2.18
N TYR A 47 5.67 4.66 -2.37
CA TYR A 47 5.25 5.77 -1.54
C TYR A 47 4.88 6.95 -2.43
N MET A 48 3.78 7.61 -2.08
CA MET A 48 3.30 8.82 -2.74
C MET A 48 2.82 9.81 -1.69
N THR A 49 3.33 11.02 -1.79
CA THR A 49 2.82 12.17 -1.02
C THR A 49 1.99 13.02 -1.96
N ALA A 50 0.74 13.26 -1.61
CA ALA A 50 -0.13 14.18 -2.33
C ALA A 50 -0.26 15.48 -1.55
N TYR A 51 -0.34 16.60 -2.25
CA TYR A 51 -0.59 17.92 -1.68
C TYR A 51 -1.94 18.40 -2.16
N ARG A 52 -2.80 18.82 -1.23
CA ARG A 52 -4.08 19.40 -1.57
C ARG A 52 -3.86 20.73 -2.29
N GLN A 53 -4.34 20.85 -3.52
CA GLN A 53 -4.46 22.13 -4.21
C GLN A 53 -5.83 22.74 -3.88
N THR A 54 -5.85 24.04 -3.58
CA THR A 54 -7.03 24.83 -3.24
C THR A 54 -7.23 25.95 -4.23
#